data_AF-A0A8T4NQG6-F1
#
_entry.id   AF-A0A8T4NQG6-F1
#
_cell.length_a   1.000
_cell.length_b   1.000
_cell.length_c   1.000
_cell.angle_alpha   90.00
_cell.angle_beta   90.00
_cell.angle_gamma   90.00
#
_symmetry.space_group_name_H-M   'P 1'
#
loop_
_entity.id
_entity.type
_entity.pdbx_description
1 polymer ?
#
loop_
_entity_poly.entity_id
_entity_poly.type
_entity_poly.pdbx_seq_one_letter_code
_entity_poly.pdbx_strand_id
1 'polypeptide(L)'
;MGAFYLVSELSDNISEHSEFTHGSVMVQFFKNKGHIDIGVLDNGLTIPGVYSTNSISFLSDSDAILKALRGVSTKINESGRGRGLGTSKRLVQEGLNGEFHILSRNGLVIIKPNQEPVNMDIDAPLNGTFVYMRFKVPEKDLNIYEYVE
;
A
#
# COMPACT_ATOMS: atom_id res chain seq x y z
N MET A 1 -8.01 13.55 9.55
CA MET A 1 -6.53 13.48 9.61
C MET A 1 -6.00 12.15 9.05
N GLY A 2 -6.53 10.99 9.44
CA GLY A 2 -6.02 9.68 8.97
C GLY A 2 -6.12 9.38 7.48
N ALA A 3 -7.26 9.67 6.84
CA ALA A 3 -7.38 9.47 5.38
C ALA A 3 -6.42 10.37 4.58
N PHE A 4 -6.14 11.59 5.06
CA PHE A 4 -5.17 12.48 4.44
C PHE A 4 -3.74 11.95 4.56
N TYR A 5 -3.37 11.39 5.72
CA TYR A 5 -2.09 10.72 5.91
C TYR A 5 -1.91 9.54 4.93
N LEU A 6 -2.93 8.66 4.80
CA LEU A 6 -2.89 7.54 3.86
C LEU A 6 -2.72 8.00 2.41
N VAL A 7 -3.47 9.04 2.01
CA VAL A 7 -3.35 9.59 0.65
C VAL A 7 -1.98 10.23 0.43
N SER A 8 -1.45 10.98 1.40
CA SER A 8 -0.12 11.59 1.32
C SER A 8 0.96 10.52 1.17
N GLU A 9 0.99 9.53 2.06
CA GLU A 9 2.01 8.48 2.07
C GLU A 9 1.98 7.66 0.76
N LEU A 10 0.79 7.35 0.24
CA LEU A 10 0.68 6.66 -1.04
C LEU A 10 1.04 7.55 -2.23
N SER A 11 0.76 8.85 -2.17
CA SER A 11 1.18 9.82 -3.19
C SER A 11 2.69 10.03 -3.19
N ASP A 12 3.33 9.99 -2.02
CA ASP A 12 4.78 10.06 -1.86
C ASP A 12 5.43 8.79 -2.42
N ASN A 13 4.84 7.61 -2.17
CA ASN A 13 5.29 6.36 -2.79
C ASN A 13 5.25 6.40 -4.31
N ILE A 14 4.22 6.99 -4.91
CA ILE A 14 4.21 7.23 -6.37
C ILE A 14 5.33 8.22 -6.72
N SER A 15 5.39 9.37 -6.06
CA SER A 15 6.27 10.48 -6.45
C SER A 15 7.75 10.13 -6.34
N GLU A 16 8.15 9.39 -5.30
CA GLU A 16 9.56 9.10 -5.01
C GLU A 16 10.08 7.84 -5.72
N HIS A 17 9.22 6.87 -6.01
CA HIS A 17 9.69 5.52 -6.38
C HIS A 17 9.28 5.04 -7.75
N SER A 18 8.35 5.71 -8.41
CA SER A 18 7.73 5.11 -9.59
C SER A 18 8.27 5.65 -10.92
N GLU A 19 9.11 6.70 -11.01
CA GLU A 19 9.51 7.28 -12.32
C GLU A 19 8.32 7.40 -13.31
N PHE A 20 7.12 7.59 -12.77
CA PHE A 20 5.87 7.42 -13.47
C PHE A 20 5.63 8.56 -14.45
N THR A 21 4.82 8.27 -15.46
CA THR A 21 4.29 9.33 -16.36
C THR A 21 2.85 9.68 -16.01
N HIS A 22 2.09 8.73 -15.47
CA HIS A 22 0.69 8.87 -15.15
C HIS A 22 0.39 8.23 -13.79
N GLY A 23 -0.23 9.00 -12.91
CA GLY A 23 -0.72 8.56 -11.61
C GLY A 23 -2.19 8.92 -11.46
N SER A 24 -2.92 8.17 -10.65
CA SER A 24 -4.34 8.38 -10.40
C SER A 24 -4.65 8.05 -8.95
N VAL A 25 -5.37 8.96 -8.30
CA VAL A 25 -5.91 8.76 -6.96
C VAL A 25 -7.42 8.87 -7.04
N MET A 26 -8.12 7.87 -6.51
CA MET A 26 -9.57 7.84 -6.41
C MET A 26 -9.97 7.66 -4.95
N VAL A 27 -10.88 8.50 -4.48
CA VAL A 27 -11.48 8.37 -3.15
C VAL A 27 -13.00 8.39 -3.32
N GLN A 28 -13.66 7.37 -2.80
CA GLN A 28 -15.12 7.27 -2.84
C GLN A 28 -15.67 7.00 -1.45
N PHE A 29 -16.51 7.91 -0.95
CA PHE A 29 -17.29 7.68 0.26
C PHE A 29 -18.66 7.08 -0.10
N PHE A 30 -18.96 5.90 0.41
CA PHE A 30 -20.26 5.24 0.25
C PHE A 30 -21.11 5.45 1.50
N LYS A 31 -21.74 6.63 1.64
CA LYS A 31 -22.53 7.01 2.83
C LYS A 31 -23.51 5.94 3.30
N ASN A 32 -24.31 5.39 2.37
CA ASN A 32 -25.33 4.38 2.70
C ASN A 32 -24.74 3.00 3.06
N LYS A 33 -23.46 2.76 2.73
CA LYS A 33 -22.75 1.52 3.06
C LYS A 33 -21.72 1.70 4.20
N GLY A 34 -21.58 2.92 4.73
CA GLY A 34 -20.72 3.23 5.88
C GLY A 34 -19.23 3.02 5.66
N HIS A 35 -18.71 3.06 4.44
CA HIS A 35 -17.29 2.85 4.15
C HIS A 35 -16.71 3.85 3.15
N ILE A 36 -15.39 3.95 3.17
CA ILE A 36 -14.57 4.74 2.26
C ILE A 36 -13.68 3.77 1.49
N ASP A 37 -13.59 3.99 0.19
CA ASP A 37 -12.62 3.34 -0.69
C ASP A 37 -11.58 4.38 -1.11
N ILE A 38 -10.31 3.98 -1.06
CA ILE A 38 -9.18 4.76 -1.56
C ILE A 38 -8.40 3.85 -2.50
N GLY A 39 -8.22 4.29 -3.75
CA GLY A 39 -7.41 3.61 -4.75
C GLY A 39 -6.33 4.54 -5.25
N VAL A 40 -5.11 4.02 -5.36
CA VAL A 40 -3.94 4.74 -5.85
C VAL A 40 -3.28 3.87 -6.90
N LEU A 41 -3.15 4.39 -8.12
CA LEU A 41 -2.59 3.69 -9.27
C LEU A 41 -1.51 4.56 -9.91
N ASP A 42 -0.36 3.99 -10.20
CA ASP A 42 0.65 4.57 -11.09
C ASP A 42 1.01 3.59 -12.20
N ASN A 43 1.64 4.12 -13.25
CA ASN A 43 2.20 3.32 -14.35
C ASN A 43 3.74 3.23 -14.33
N GLY A 44 4.31 3.42 -13.15
CA GLY A 44 5.74 3.54 -12.97
C GLY A 44 6.45 2.24 -12.58
N LEU A 45 7.64 2.38 -12.02
CA LEU A 45 8.45 1.30 -11.51
C LEU A 45 7.70 0.55 -10.41
N THR A 46 7.42 -0.71 -10.70
CA THR A 46 6.71 -1.62 -9.79
C THR A 46 7.53 -1.91 -8.53
N ILE A 47 6.89 -2.33 -7.42
CA ILE A 47 7.60 -2.73 -6.19
C ILE A 47 8.66 -3.80 -6.48
N PRO A 48 8.36 -4.88 -7.24
CA PRO A 48 9.39 -5.83 -7.63
C PRO A 48 10.47 -5.21 -8.54
N GLY A 49 10.11 -4.26 -9.39
CA GLY A 49 11.05 -3.50 -10.24
C GLY A 49 12.06 -2.69 -9.42
N VAL A 50 11.59 -1.97 -8.39
CA VAL A 50 12.43 -1.23 -7.43
C VAL A 50 13.40 -2.18 -6.74
N TYR A 51 12.94 -3.37 -6.35
CA TYR A 51 13.82 -4.36 -5.71
C TYR A 51 14.88 -4.88 -6.68
N SER A 52 14.50 -5.18 -7.92
CA SER A 52 15.45 -5.60 -8.96
C SER A 52 16.53 -4.54 -9.23
N THR A 53 16.17 -3.26 -9.35
CA THR A 53 17.13 -2.18 -9.61
C THR A 53 18.09 -1.96 -8.44
N ASN A 54 17.66 -2.25 -7.21
CA ASN A 54 18.45 -2.10 -5.99
C ASN A 54 19.10 -3.41 -5.51
N SER A 55 19.10 -4.47 -6.35
CA SER A 55 19.70 -5.78 -6.01
C SER A 55 19.15 -6.42 -4.72
N ILE A 56 17.88 -6.16 -4.39
CA ILE A 56 17.18 -6.82 -3.29
C ILE A 56 16.55 -8.11 -3.80
N SER A 57 16.84 -9.24 -3.13
CA SER A 57 16.32 -10.55 -3.51
C SER A 57 14.88 -10.79 -3.05
N PHE A 58 14.10 -11.39 -3.93
CA PHE A 58 12.74 -11.85 -3.70
C PHE A 58 12.45 -13.12 -4.51
N LEU A 59 11.50 -13.93 -4.04
CA LEU A 59 11.16 -15.22 -4.63
C LEU A 59 10.09 -15.12 -5.73
N SER A 60 9.19 -14.15 -5.60
CA SER A 60 8.07 -13.87 -6.50
C SER A 60 7.66 -12.40 -6.37
N ASP A 61 6.79 -11.91 -7.25
CA ASP A 61 6.32 -10.52 -7.19
C ASP A 61 5.52 -10.27 -5.92
N SER A 62 4.67 -11.22 -5.54
CA SER A 62 3.97 -11.24 -4.26
C SER A 62 4.92 -11.25 -3.06
N ASP A 63 6.06 -11.94 -3.12
CA ASP A 63 7.08 -11.91 -2.05
C ASP A 63 7.74 -10.53 -1.94
N ALA A 64 8.03 -9.88 -3.06
CA ALA A 64 8.55 -8.51 -3.05
C ALA A 64 7.57 -7.53 -2.37
N ILE A 65 6.27 -7.66 -2.66
CA ILE A 65 5.23 -6.87 -1.99
C ILE A 65 5.19 -7.17 -0.48
N LEU A 66 5.23 -8.45 -0.08
CA LEU A 66 5.23 -8.83 1.34
C LEU A 66 6.46 -8.29 2.09
N LYS A 67 7.63 -8.30 1.45
CA LYS A 67 8.85 -7.69 1.99
C LYS A 67 8.70 -6.18 2.17
N ALA A 68 8.13 -5.49 1.19
CA ALA A 68 7.87 -4.04 1.28
C ALA A 68 6.91 -3.71 2.42
N LEU A 69 5.85 -4.51 2.59
CA LEU A 69 4.90 -4.39 3.71
C LEU A 69 5.51 -4.68 5.10
N ARG A 70 6.65 -5.37 5.15
CA ARG A 70 7.43 -5.62 6.38
C ARG A 70 8.50 -4.55 6.63
N GLY A 71 8.60 -3.54 5.76
CA GLY A 71 9.56 -2.45 5.89
C GLY A 71 10.96 -2.79 5.35
N VAL A 72 11.11 -3.85 4.55
CA VAL A 72 12.32 -4.06 3.77
C VAL A 72 12.31 -3.01 2.67
N SER A 73 13.11 -1.95 2.83
CA SER A 73 13.19 -0.86 1.86
C SER A 73 14.59 -0.74 1.27
N THR A 74 14.68 -0.09 0.14
CA THR A 74 15.94 0.28 -0.52
C THR A 74 16.69 1.39 0.22
N LYS A 75 16.05 2.05 1.20
CA LYS A 75 16.61 3.14 2.02
C LYS A 75 17.34 2.56 3.24
N ILE A 76 18.50 1.93 3.03
CA ILE A 76 19.32 1.32 4.09
C ILE A 76 19.92 2.38 5.05
N ASN A 77 19.98 3.66 4.64
CA ASN A 77 20.69 4.73 5.37
C ASN A 77 19.82 5.93 5.81
N GLU A 78 18.51 5.89 5.64
CA GLU A 78 17.63 6.96 6.15
C GLU A 78 16.98 6.52 7.46
N SER A 79 17.60 6.92 8.56
CA SER A 79 17.07 6.79 9.92
C SER A 79 15.67 7.40 10.01
N GLY A 80 14.63 6.59 9.84
CA GLY A 80 13.24 6.96 10.16
C GLY A 80 12.29 7.22 8.99
N ARG A 81 12.68 7.07 7.72
CA ARG A 81 11.76 7.21 6.58
C ARG A 81 11.92 6.05 5.58
N GLY A 82 10.86 5.26 5.43
CA GLY A 82 10.89 4.01 4.65
C GLY A 82 9.85 2.97 5.07
N ARG A 83 8.94 3.29 6.01
CA ARG A 83 7.87 2.39 6.48
C ARG A 83 6.51 2.63 5.82
N GLY A 84 6.41 3.51 4.83
CA GLY A 84 5.13 4.04 4.34
C GLY A 84 4.03 3.03 4.04
N LEU A 85 4.34 2.00 3.24
CA LEU A 85 3.40 0.93 2.93
C LEU A 85 3.07 0.05 4.15
N GLY A 86 4.07 -0.29 4.97
CA GLY A 86 3.88 -1.10 6.18
C GLY A 86 3.04 -0.39 7.25
N THR A 87 3.30 0.90 7.44
CA THR A 87 2.56 1.82 8.32
C THR A 87 1.13 2.04 7.81
N SER A 88 0.95 2.31 6.51
CA SER A 88 -0.38 2.44 5.90
C SER A 88 -1.21 1.17 6.08
N LYS A 89 -0.60 0.01 5.84
CA LYS A 89 -1.21 -1.29 6.12
C LYS A 89 -1.60 -1.42 7.60
N ARG A 90 -0.70 -1.06 8.52
CA ARG A 90 -0.95 -1.13 9.98
C ARG A 90 -2.13 -0.25 10.38
N LEU A 91 -2.16 1.01 9.95
CA LEU A 91 -3.26 1.94 10.22
C LEU A 91 -4.59 1.41 9.68
N VAL A 92 -4.60 0.85 8.47
CA VAL A 92 -5.82 0.28 7.87
C VAL A 92 -6.28 -0.98 8.59
N GLN A 93 -5.37 -1.91 8.91
CA GLN A 93 -5.72 -3.18 9.55
C GLN A 93 -6.06 -3.02 11.04
N GLU A 94 -5.18 -2.38 11.81
CA GLU A 94 -5.29 -2.30 13.27
C GLU A 94 -6.15 -1.11 13.71
N GLY A 95 -5.98 0.06 13.08
CA GLY A 95 -6.68 1.27 13.48
C GLY A 95 -8.08 1.42 12.87
N LEU A 96 -8.27 0.92 11.65
CA LEU A 96 -9.51 1.11 10.89
C LEU A 96 -10.27 -0.19 10.60
N ASN A 97 -9.72 -1.34 10.99
CA ASN A 97 -10.31 -2.66 10.77
C ASN A 97 -10.77 -2.84 9.31
N GLY A 98 -9.91 -2.44 8.38
CA GLY A 98 -10.18 -2.35 6.95
C GLY A 98 -9.42 -3.37 6.10
N GLU A 99 -9.64 -3.31 4.80
CA GLU A 99 -8.99 -4.12 3.77
C GLU A 99 -7.83 -3.33 3.15
N PHE A 100 -6.71 -4.01 2.87
CA PHE A 100 -5.52 -3.42 2.24
C PHE A 100 -5.02 -4.35 1.13
N HIS A 101 -5.06 -3.88 -0.10
CA HIS A 101 -4.74 -4.65 -1.29
C HIS A 101 -3.60 -3.97 -2.06
N ILE A 102 -2.68 -4.76 -2.59
CA ILE A 102 -1.64 -4.29 -3.51
C ILE A 102 -1.61 -5.22 -4.72
N LEU A 103 -1.63 -4.64 -5.91
CA LEU A 103 -1.25 -5.29 -7.15
C LEU A 103 -0.05 -4.55 -7.75
N SER A 104 1.07 -5.22 -7.96
CA SER A 104 2.26 -4.60 -8.56
C SER A 104 2.97 -5.63 -9.45
N ARG A 105 3.11 -5.30 -10.73
CA ARG A 105 3.50 -6.28 -11.76
C ARG A 105 2.57 -7.50 -11.73
N ASN A 106 3.07 -8.71 -11.51
CA ASN A 106 2.25 -9.91 -11.38
C ASN A 106 1.79 -10.16 -9.93
N GLY A 107 2.39 -9.49 -8.95
CA GLY A 107 2.17 -9.80 -7.54
C GLY A 107 0.86 -9.21 -7.03
N LEU A 108 0.02 -10.05 -6.43
CA LEU A 108 -1.20 -9.66 -5.74
C LEU A 108 -1.10 -10.03 -4.26
N VAL A 109 -1.31 -9.04 -3.39
CA VAL A 109 -1.45 -9.23 -1.95
C VAL A 109 -2.77 -8.62 -1.48
N ILE A 110 -3.60 -9.42 -0.81
CA ILE A 110 -4.89 -8.99 -0.25
C ILE A 110 -4.90 -9.31 1.25
N ILE A 111 -5.11 -8.28 2.06
CA ILE A 111 -5.21 -8.40 3.51
C ILE A 111 -6.59 -7.90 3.93
N LYS A 112 -7.35 -8.76 4.59
CA LYS A 112 -8.71 -8.46 5.08
C LYS A 112 -8.81 -8.73 6.58
N PRO A 113 -9.68 -8.01 7.29
CA PRO A 113 -9.88 -8.25 8.71
C PRO A 113 -10.31 -9.69 8.99
N ASN A 114 -9.69 -10.31 9.99
CA ASN A 114 -10.01 -11.66 10.47
C ASN A 114 -9.91 -12.76 9.38
N GLN A 115 -9.07 -12.56 8.37
CA GLN A 115 -8.81 -13.53 7.30
C GLN A 115 -7.30 -13.71 7.12
N GLU A 116 -6.89 -14.91 6.73
CA GLU A 116 -5.51 -15.14 6.31
C GLU A 116 -5.20 -14.31 5.05
N PRO A 117 -4.02 -13.67 4.97
CA PRO A 117 -3.61 -12.95 3.79
C PRO A 117 -3.59 -13.83 2.54
N VAL A 118 -4.04 -13.29 1.41
CA VAL A 118 -3.83 -13.91 0.10
C VAL A 118 -2.59 -13.29 -0.52
N ASN A 119 -1.64 -14.13 -0.94
CA ASN A 119 -0.47 -13.73 -1.70
C ASN A 119 -0.28 -14.67 -2.89
N MET A 120 -0.30 -14.14 -4.09
CA MET A 120 -0.13 -14.93 -5.31
C MET A 120 0.38 -14.05 -6.45
N ASP A 121 0.96 -14.69 -7.47
CA ASP A 121 1.25 -14.02 -8.72
C ASP A 121 0.13 -14.36 -9.72
N ILE A 122 -0.33 -13.38 -10.48
CA ILE A 122 -1.41 -13.51 -11.47
C ILE A 122 -0.88 -13.39 -12.90
N ASP A 123 -1.52 -14.10 -13.85
CA ASP A 123 -1.12 -14.12 -15.27
C ASP A 123 -1.53 -12.87 -16.07
N ALA A 124 -1.86 -11.77 -15.37
CA ALA A 124 -2.28 -10.50 -15.95
C ALA A 124 -1.49 -9.36 -15.29
N PRO A 125 -0.26 -9.07 -15.74
CA PRO A 125 0.59 -8.04 -15.15
C PRO A 125 -0.08 -6.67 -15.18
N LEU A 126 0.04 -5.95 -14.09
CA LEU A 126 -0.13 -4.50 -14.07
C LEU A 126 1.19 -3.83 -14.48
N ASN A 127 1.16 -2.99 -15.50
CA ASN A 127 2.26 -2.07 -15.82
C ASN A 127 2.25 -0.90 -14.83
N GLY A 128 2.69 -1.17 -13.60
CA GLY A 128 2.70 -0.20 -12.50
C GLY A 128 2.31 -0.80 -11.16
N THR A 129 1.94 0.05 -10.22
CA THR A 129 1.49 -0.35 -8.88
C THR A 129 0.10 0.20 -8.59
N PHE A 130 -0.77 -0.67 -8.10
CA PHE A 130 -2.09 -0.33 -7.60
C PHE A 130 -2.17 -0.67 -6.11
N VAL A 131 -2.50 0.30 -5.29
CA VAL A 131 -2.79 0.14 -3.86
C VAL A 131 -4.25 0.52 -3.62
N TYR A 132 -4.99 -0.37 -2.97
CA TYR A 132 -6.38 -0.16 -2.65
C TYR A 132 -6.64 -0.40 -1.17
N MET A 133 -7.46 0.46 -0.59
CA MET A 133 -7.87 0.40 0.80
C MET A 133 -9.37 0.59 0.91
N ARG A 134 -10.00 -0.21 1.76
CA ARG A 134 -11.40 -0.02 2.16
C ARG A 134 -11.51 -0.06 3.66
N PHE A 135 -12.17 0.90 4.26
CA PHE A 135 -12.43 0.88 5.70
C PHE A 135 -13.75 1.55 6.05
N LYS A 136 -14.31 1.15 7.19
CA LYS A 136 -15.51 1.81 7.73
C LYS A 136 -15.17 3.22 8.19
N VAL A 137 -16.14 4.12 8.11
CA VAL A 137 -16.00 5.42 8.77
C VAL A 137 -15.93 5.16 10.29
N PRO A 138 -14.85 5.55 10.98
CA PRO A 138 -14.72 5.30 12.40
C PRO A 138 -15.77 6.10 13.19
N GLU A 139 -16.37 5.47 14.20
CA GLU A 139 -17.40 6.10 15.05
C GLU A 139 -16.84 7.15 16.02
N LYS A 140 -15.52 7.13 16.24
CA LYS A 140 -14.77 8.05 17.10
C LYS A 140 -13.58 8.60 16.33
N ASP A 141 -13.06 9.74 16.77
CA ASP A 141 -11.82 10.28 16.25
C ASP A 141 -10.67 9.29 16.49
N LEU A 142 -10.06 8.84 15.39
CA LEU A 142 -8.90 7.95 15.42
C LEU A 142 -7.63 8.76 15.60
N ASN A 143 -6.88 8.48 16.67
CA ASN A 143 -5.53 8.99 16.86
C ASN A 143 -4.55 8.21 15.99
N ILE A 144 -4.23 8.74 14.81
CA ILE A 144 -3.38 8.05 13.84
C ILE A 144 -1.93 7.86 14.30
N TYR A 145 -1.47 8.67 15.28
CA TYR A 145 -0.10 8.60 15.78
C TYR A 145 0.24 7.26 16.44
N GLU A 146 -0.76 6.55 16.98
CA GLU A 146 -0.61 5.21 17.56
C GLU A 146 -0.21 4.13 16.53
N TYR A 147 -0.37 4.41 15.24
CA TYR A 147 -0.21 3.44 14.16
C TYR A 147 0.93 3.78 13.18
N VAL A 148 1.57 4.95 13.34
CA VAL A 148 2.56 5.48 12.36
C VAL A 148 4.01 5.46 12.84
N GLU A 149 4.29 4.82 13.98
CA GLU A 149 5.65 4.57 14.50
C GLU A 149 6.27 3.25 14.01
#